data_AF-A0AAW9DWU4-F1
#
_entry.id   AF-A0AAW9DWU4-F1
#
_cell.length_a   1.000
_cell.length_b   1.000
_cell.length_c   1.000
_cell.angle_alpha   90.00
_cell.angle_beta   90.00
_cell.angle_gamma   90.00
#
_symmetry.space_group_name_H-M   'P 1'
#
loop_
_entity.id
_entity.type
_entity.pdbx_description
1 polymer ?
#
loop_
_entity_poly.entity_id
_entity_poly.type
_entity_poly.pdbx_seq_one_letter_code
_entity_poly.pdbx_strand_id
1 'polypeptide(L)'
;MRQLTDYLPYKTATPPHNGRWLSVGAGMTLISGGGAALMPAEARGGALITVAIVSAMLLVLIIWMLRLLYYRLSVHYTQYYQRLIDFDHQTWWARHQYSVGLVETVLLGPVGCEPERWQTLLKREHQPPKEKLESGARALRLIHSDIVDIDLREQQLARMLAQQWLAQRGEHQLPGLSGCYWQGSEPAWREFCAELRKRCPTAQLPHMAEPWQGEASLSEITARINEADDECFILVAGCQSVAATADSARPAGESAALWLLAREGEARLTRGEVYEGAAVENIQQVCQRAMQQSGAERPPDPCIAFTQPQIPELAQSGWNSNQLLQDENWGETGQMEPLITIALAAIFARRFQQSCGWIARDPRHPLSLGIVTAALPAPQPQDKKE
;
A
#
# COMPACT_ATOMS: atom_id res chain seq x y z
N MET A 1 -2.94 1.37 -11.05
CA MET A 1 -1.87 0.37 -10.79
C MET A 1 -0.51 1.06 -10.89
N ARG A 2 0.38 0.97 -9.88
CA ARG A 2 1.80 0.80 -10.24
C ARG A 2 1.88 -0.64 -10.72
N GLN A 3 1.74 -0.84 -12.03
CA GLN A 3 1.54 -2.17 -12.62
C GLN A 3 2.67 -3.10 -12.19
N LEU A 4 2.31 -4.29 -11.68
CA LEU A 4 3.24 -5.40 -11.66
C LEU A 4 3.66 -5.61 -13.11
N THR A 5 4.96 -5.56 -13.38
CA THR A 5 5.47 -5.62 -14.75
C THR A 5 4.98 -6.90 -15.41
N ASP A 6 4.22 -6.77 -16.49
CA ASP A 6 3.76 -7.91 -17.28
C ASP A 6 4.87 -8.33 -18.24
N TYR A 7 5.51 -9.45 -17.93
CA TYR A 7 6.62 -9.98 -18.69
C TYR A 7 6.11 -10.93 -19.78
N LEU A 8 6.44 -10.64 -21.03
CA LEU A 8 6.08 -11.51 -22.15
C LEU A 8 6.70 -12.91 -21.98
N PRO A 9 5.94 -14.00 -22.18
CA PRO A 9 6.46 -15.35 -22.04
C PRO A 9 7.57 -15.60 -23.05
N TYR A 10 8.70 -16.13 -22.57
CA TYR A 10 9.81 -16.48 -23.45
C TYR A 10 9.44 -17.67 -24.34
N LYS A 11 9.67 -17.54 -25.65
CA LYS A 11 9.37 -18.61 -26.62
C LYS A 11 10.46 -19.68 -26.59
N THR A 12 10.11 -20.88 -26.14
CA THR A 12 11.00 -22.05 -26.19
C THR A 12 11.18 -22.53 -27.62
N ALA A 13 12.42 -22.83 -28.01
CA ALA A 13 12.73 -23.47 -29.27
C ALA A 13 12.08 -24.86 -29.39
N THR A 14 11.78 -25.29 -30.61
CA THR A 14 11.21 -26.62 -30.85
C THR A 14 12.26 -27.72 -30.66
N PRO A 15 11.91 -28.86 -30.05
CA PRO A 15 12.84 -29.96 -29.89
C PRO A 15 13.27 -30.51 -31.27
N PRO A 16 14.54 -30.89 -31.44
CA PRO A 16 14.99 -31.52 -32.68
C PRO A 16 14.26 -32.86 -32.86
N HIS A 17 13.61 -33.04 -34.01
CA HIS A 17 12.87 -34.26 -34.31
C HIS A 17 13.81 -35.29 -34.95
N ASN A 18 14.22 -36.31 -34.17
CA ASN A 18 15.26 -37.26 -34.57
C ASN A 18 15.00 -37.95 -35.92
N GLY A 19 13.74 -38.31 -36.21
CA GLY A 19 13.36 -38.97 -37.48
C GLY A 19 13.60 -38.11 -38.73
N ARG A 20 13.36 -36.79 -38.65
CA ARG A 20 13.57 -35.87 -39.79
C ARG A 20 15.05 -35.61 -40.06
N TRP A 21 15.89 -35.68 -39.03
CA TRP A 21 17.34 -35.53 -39.17
C TRP A 21 17.99 -36.77 -39.76
N LEU A 22 17.51 -37.96 -39.40
CA LEU A 22 17.93 -39.21 -40.01
C LEU A 22 17.61 -39.25 -41.52
N SER A 23 16.42 -38.78 -41.92
CA SER A 23 16.07 -38.69 -43.35
C SER A 23 16.91 -37.67 -44.12
N VAL A 24 17.24 -36.52 -43.52
CA VAL A 24 18.12 -35.52 -44.13
C VAL A 24 19.55 -36.07 -44.28
N GLY A 25 20.06 -36.75 -43.25
CA GLY A 25 21.37 -37.41 -43.31
C GLY A 25 21.43 -38.50 -44.39
N ALA A 26 20.40 -39.33 -44.49
CA ALA A 26 20.29 -40.34 -45.55
C ALA A 26 20.23 -39.71 -46.95
N GLY A 27 19.45 -38.64 -47.14
CA GLY A 27 19.39 -37.92 -48.43
C GLY A 27 20.73 -37.29 -48.81
N MET A 28 21.42 -36.66 -47.85
CA MET A 28 22.69 -35.96 -48.12
C MET A 28 23.84 -36.93 -48.41
N THR A 29 23.86 -38.09 -47.77
CA THR A 29 24.84 -39.17 -48.07
C THR A 29 24.59 -39.81 -49.44
N LEU A 30 23.34 -39.98 -49.84
CA LEU A 30 22.99 -40.45 -51.19
C LEU A 30 23.38 -39.44 -52.27
N ILE A 31 23.16 -38.13 -52.05
CA ILE A 31 23.51 -37.07 -53.01
C ILE A 31 25.03 -36.91 -53.13
N SER A 32 25.75 -36.92 -52.00
CA SER A 32 27.21 -36.79 -51.99
C SER A 32 27.92 -38.03 -52.55
N GLY A 33 27.45 -39.24 -52.20
CA GLY A 33 27.94 -40.49 -52.78
C GLY A 33 27.61 -40.63 -54.27
N GLY A 34 26.39 -40.26 -54.68
CA GLY A 34 25.96 -40.29 -56.08
C GLY A 34 26.67 -39.26 -56.96
N GLY A 35 26.85 -38.03 -56.47
CA GLY A 35 27.59 -36.97 -57.16
C GLY A 35 29.07 -37.30 -57.34
N ALA A 36 29.72 -37.89 -56.32
CA ALA A 36 31.09 -38.35 -56.41
C ALA A 36 31.25 -39.56 -57.37
N ALA A 37 30.24 -40.42 -57.47
CA ALA A 37 30.19 -41.52 -58.43
C ALA A 37 29.95 -41.08 -59.88
N LEU A 38 29.51 -39.85 -60.13
CA LEU A 38 29.31 -39.28 -61.47
C LEU A 38 30.52 -38.49 -61.99
N MET A 39 31.56 -38.30 -61.18
CA MET A 39 32.79 -37.63 -61.62
C MET A 39 33.58 -38.45 -62.66
N PRO A 40 34.31 -37.79 -63.57
CA PRO A 40 35.11 -38.44 -64.61
C PRO A 40 36.12 -39.43 -64.01
N ALA A 41 36.36 -40.54 -64.73
CA ALA A 41 37.09 -41.71 -64.23
C ALA A 41 38.50 -41.41 -63.71
N GLU A 42 39.11 -40.33 -64.21
CA GLU A 42 40.46 -39.87 -63.87
C GLU A 42 40.57 -39.27 -62.45
N ALA A 43 39.44 -38.83 -61.88
CA ALA A 43 39.32 -38.27 -60.53
C ALA A 43 38.58 -39.21 -59.56
N ARG A 44 38.18 -40.41 -60.01
CA ARG A 44 37.29 -41.33 -59.28
C ARG A 44 38.09 -42.27 -58.37
N GLY A 45 38.60 -41.75 -57.25
CA GLY A 45 39.21 -42.56 -56.20
C GLY A 45 38.18 -43.03 -55.17
N GLY A 46 38.16 -44.31 -54.80
CA GLY A 46 37.29 -44.82 -53.73
C GLY A 46 37.43 -44.06 -52.40
N ALA A 47 38.63 -43.55 -52.13
CA ALA A 47 38.92 -42.67 -50.99
C ALA A 47 38.16 -41.33 -51.04
N LEU A 48 37.96 -40.73 -52.21
CA LEU A 48 37.24 -39.46 -52.37
C LEU A 48 35.73 -39.61 -52.08
N ILE A 49 35.13 -40.72 -52.52
CA ILE A 49 33.72 -41.05 -52.22
C ILE A 49 33.54 -41.25 -50.71
N THR A 50 34.43 -41.99 -50.06
CA THR A 50 34.36 -42.18 -48.60
C THR A 50 34.55 -40.87 -47.83
N VAL A 51 35.45 -39.99 -48.28
CA VAL A 51 35.68 -38.68 -47.64
C VAL A 51 34.46 -37.77 -47.82
N ALA A 52 33.80 -37.78 -48.98
CA ALA A 52 32.58 -37.02 -49.23
C ALA A 52 31.40 -37.49 -48.35
N ILE A 53 31.19 -38.81 -48.21
CA ILE A 53 30.12 -39.36 -47.36
C ILE A 53 30.40 -39.06 -45.88
N VAL A 54 31.63 -39.27 -45.41
CA VAL A 54 32.02 -39.01 -44.03
C VAL A 54 31.89 -37.53 -43.68
N SER A 55 32.33 -36.62 -44.57
CA SER A 55 32.21 -35.18 -44.34
C SER A 55 30.74 -34.71 -44.32
N ALA A 56 29.88 -35.25 -45.19
CA ALA A 56 28.44 -34.98 -45.17
C ALA A 56 27.78 -35.45 -43.85
N MET A 57 28.13 -36.65 -43.36
CA MET A 57 27.63 -37.16 -42.08
C MET A 57 28.11 -36.29 -40.90
N LEU A 58 29.39 -35.89 -40.90
CA LEU A 58 29.96 -34.99 -39.89
C LEU A 58 29.22 -33.65 -39.87
N LEU A 59 28.93 -33.07 -41.03
CA LEU A 59 28.21 -31.80 -41.13
C LEU A 59 26.78 -31.90 -40.59
N VAL A 60 26.05 -32.98 -40.91
CA VAL A 60 24.71 -33.22 -40.35
C VAL A 60 24.76 -33.39 -38.85
N LEU A 61 25.75 -34.13 -38.33
CA LEU A 61 25.93 -34.32 -36.89
C LEU A 61 26.22 -33.00 -36.18
N ILE A 62 27.09 -32.16 -36.75
CA ILE A 62 27.42 -30.83 -36.20
C ILE A 62 26.17 -29.94 -36.17
N ILE A 63 25.41 -29.86 -37.26
CA ILE A 63 24.19 -29.04 -37.30
C ILE A 63 23.15 -29.57 -36.30
N TRP A 64 23.00 -30.90 -36.19
CA TRP A 64 22.11 -31.50 -35.21
C TRP A 64 22.54 -31.19 -33.77
N MET A 65 23.84 -31.29 -33.45
CA MET A 65 24.37 -30.91 -32.13
C MET A 65 24.18 -29.43 -31.83
N LEU A 66 24.41 -28.54 -32.80
CA LEU A 66 24.14 -27.10 -32.66
C LEU A 66 22.65 -26.85 -32.38
N ARG A 67 21.74 -27.55 -33.07
CA ARG A 67 20.29 -27.43 -32.83
C ARG A 67 19.89 -27.98 -31.47
N LEU A 68 20.48 -29.09 -31.03
CA LEU A 68 20.25 -29.65 -29.69
C LEU A 68 20.77 -28.71 -28.60
N LEU A 69 21.95 -28.13 -28.78
CA LEU A 69 22.53 -27.13 -27.89
C LEU A 69 21.63 -25.89 -27.82
N TYR A 70 21.19 -25.37 -28.97
CA TYR A 70 20.26 -24.25 -29.05
C TYR A 70 18.94 -24.55 -28.31
N TYR A 71 18.36 -25.73 -28.52
CA TYR A 71 17.16 -26.16 -27.79
C TYR A 71 17.39 -26.22 -26.28
N ARG A 72 18.46 -26.86 -25.82
CA ARG A 72 18.79 -26.95 -24.39
C ARG A 72 19.05 -25.57 -23.78
N LEU A 73 19.75 -24.70 -24.48
CA LEU A 73 20.02 -23.34 -24.05
C LEU A 73 18.72 -22.52 -23.97
N SER A 74 17.82 -22.67 -24.95
CA SER A 74 16.51 -22.01 -24.96
C SER A 74 15.63 -22.47 -23.78
N VAL A 75 15.59 -23.76 -23.48
CA VAL A 75 14.86 -24.28 -22.30
C VAL A 75 15.47 -23.76 -21.00
N HIS A 76 16.80 -23.81 -20.87
CA HIS A 76 17.49 -23.30 -19.68
C HIS A 76 17.25 -21.80 -19.48
N TYR A 77 17.32 -21.01 -20.56
CA TYR A 77 17.06 -19.58 -20.53
C TYR A 77 15.61 -19.28 -20.15
N THR A 78 14.65 -20.08 -20.62
CA THR A 78 13.22 -19.94 -20.24
C THR A 78 13.04 -20.12 -18.74
N GLN A 79 13.66 -21.16 -18.16
CA GLN A 79 13.60 -21.41 -16.72
C GLN A 79 14.28 -20.29 -15.92
N TYR A 80 15.44 -19.81 -16.38
CA TYR A 80 16.13 -18.70 -15.75
C TYR A 80 15.31 -17.41 -15.80
N TYR A 81 14.69 -17.12 -16.95
CA TYR A 81 13.81 -15.97 -17.15
C TYR A 81 12.59 -16.01 -16.23
N GLN A 82 11.93 -17.18 -16.09
CA GLN A 82 10.84 -17.36 -15.13
C GLN A 82 11.27 -17.10 -13.69
N ARG A 83 12.42 -17.63 -13.26
CA ARG A 83 12.95 -17.37 -11.91
C ARG A 83 13.23 -15.88 -11.67
N LEU A 84 13.68 -15.15 -12.69
CA LEU A 84 13.93 -13.72 -12.57
C LEU A 84 12.63 -12.94 -12.42
N ILE A 85 11.59 -13.32 -13.17
CA ILE A 85 10.24 -12.76 -13.03
C ILE A 85 9.70 -13.05 -11.64
N ASP A 86 9.77 -14.30 -11.18
CA ASP A 86 9.30 -14.71 -9.87
C ASP A 86 10.01 -13.92 -8.75
N PHE A 87 11.33 -13.73 -8.89
CA PHE A 87 12.11 -12.94 -7.94
C PHE A 87 11.72 -11.46 -7.94
N ASP A 88 11.51 -10.85 -9.11
CA ASP A 88 11.03 -9.47 -9.22
C ASP A 88 9.64 -9.32 -8.61
N HIS A 89 8.72 -10.24 -8.92
CA HIS A 89 7.38 -10.26 -8.34
C HIS A 89 7.41 -10.45 -6.82
N GLN A 90 8.24 -11.35 -6.30
CA GLN A 90 8.40 -11.56 -4.85
C GLN A 90 8.98 -10.31 -4.18
N THR A 91 9.98 -9.68 -4.76
CA THR A 91 10.59 -8.46 -4.22
C THR A 91 9.60 -7.30 -4.25
N TRP A 92 8.83 -7.19 -5.33
CA TRP A 92 7.76 -6.22 -5.45
C TRP A 92 6.70 -6.43 -4.38
N TRP A 93 6.20 -7.66 -4.21
CA TRP A 93 5.20 -7.99 -3.20
C TRP A 93 5.71 -7.78 -1.78
N ALA A 94 6.96 -8.17 -1.49
CA ALA A 94 7.57 -7.96 -0.18
C ALA A 94 7.56 -6.48 0.24
N ARG A 95 7.86 -5.56 -0.69
CA ARG A 95 7.78 -4.11 -0.44
C ARG A 95 6.34 -3.61 -0.33
N HIS A 96 5.41 -4.17 -1.10
CA HIS A 96 4.01 -3.75 -1.07
C HIS A 96 3.24 -4.31 0.13
N GLN A 97 3.79 -5.32 0.81
CA GLN A 97 3.27 -5.88 2.06
C GLN A 97 3.92 -5.27 3.31
N TYR A 98 4.78 -4.26 3.13
CA TYR A 98 5.27 -3.50 4.26
C TYR A 98 4.11 -2.93 5.08
N SER A 99 4.28 -3.02 6.39
CA SER A 99 3.35 -2.47 7.37
C SER A 99 4.14 -1.79 8.47
N VAL A 100 3.48 -0.85 9.13
CA VAL A 100 4.02 -0.06 10.23
C VAL A 100 3.10 -0.16 11.42
N GLY A 101 3.68 -0.06 12.62
CA GLY A 101 2.93 0.00 13.85
C GLY A 101 2.41 1.41 14.12
N LEU A 102 1.13 1.55 14.45
CA LEU A 102 0.61 2.72 15.14
C LEU A 102 0.90 2.55 16.63
N VAL A 103 1.84 3.35 17.13
CA VAL A 103 2.28 3.34 18.54
C VAL A 103 1.34 4.19 19.38
N GLU A 104 1.06 5.41 18.91
CA GLU A 104 0.18 6.35 19.59
C GLU A 104 -0.83 6.91 18.59
N THR A 105 -2.05 7.15 19.07
CA THR A 105 -3.14 7.70 18.26
C THR A 105 -3.95 8.65 19.11
N VAL A 106 -4.03 9.90 18.65
CA VAL A 106 -4.86 10.94 19.26
C VAL A 106 -5.89 11.37 18.23
N LEU A 107 -7.13 11.52 18.68
CA LEU A 107 -8.24 11.94 17.86
C LEU A 107 -9.06 12.95 18.65
N LEU A 108 -9.40 14.06 18.00
CA LEU A 108 -10.21 15.15 18.51
C LEU A 108 -11.31 15.46 17.50
N GLY A 109 -12.55 15.51 17.95
CA GLY A 109 -13.70 15.82 17.10
C GLY A 109 -14.95 16.14 17.89
N PRO A 110 -16.09 16.35 17.23
CA PRO A 110 -17.33 16.79 17.89
C PRO A 110 -17.83 15.79 18.94
N VAL A 111 -17.48 14.51 18.79
CA VAL A 111 -17.76 13.43 19.77
C VAL A 111 -16.95 13.60 21.06
N GLY A 112 -15.74 14.17 20.98
CA GLY A 112 -14.89 14.49 22.11
C GLY A 112 -13.39 14.35 21.81
N CYS A 113 -12.62 14.20 22.88
CA CYS A 113 -11.15 14.09 22.84
C CYS A 113 -10.59 12.89 23.62
N GLU A 114 -11.45 12.20 24.37
CA GLU A 114 -11.08 11.12 25.29
C GLU A 114 -11.03 9.76 24.57
N PRO A 115 -10.00 8.93 24.80
CA PRO A 115 -9.91 7.58 24.23
C PRO A 115 -11.15 6.72 24.45
N GLU A 116 -11.80 6.83 25.61
CA GLU A 116 -12.99 6.06 25.99
C GLU A 116 -14.19 6.38 25.10
N ARG A 117 -14.32 7.63 24.65
CA ARG A 117 -15.42 8.06 23.77
C ARG A 117 -15.30 7.46 22.37
N TRP A 118 -14.09 7.21 21.91
CA TRP A 118 -13.88 6.51 20.65
C TRP A 118 -14.31 5.05 20.74
N GLN A 119 -14.16 4.42 21.91
CA GLN A 119 -14.63 3.05 22.12
C GLN A 119 -16.16 2.98 22.10
N THR A 120 -16.86 3.91 22.75
CA THR A 120 -18.33 3.96 22.71
C THR A 120 -18.83 4.28 21.31
N LEU A 121 -18.12 5.11 20.55
CA LEU A 121 -18.41 5.39 19.15
C LEU A 121 -18.32 4.13 18.27
N LEU A 122 -17.25 3.35 18.42
CA LEU A 122 -17.07 2.11 17.66
C LEU A 122 -18.09 1.02 18.04
N LYS A 123 -18.61 1.03 19.27
CA LYS A 123 -19.71 0.18 19.71
C LYS A 123 -21.09 0.69 19.30
N ARG A 124 -21.19 1.91 18.76
CA ARG A 124 -22.46 2.61 18.44
C ARG A 124 -23.36 2.84 19.65
N GLU A 125 -22.74 3.01 20.81
CA GLU A 125 -23.42 3.30 22.08
C GLU A 125 -23.44 4.81 22.36
N HIS A 126 -22.89 5.63 21.45
CA HIS A 126 -22.85 7.08 21.61
C HIS A 126 -24.09 7.77 21.05
N GLN A 127 -24.41 8.93 21.60
CA GLN A 127 -25.35 9.85 20.96
C GLN A 127 -24.60 10.71 19.94
N PRO A 128 -25.17 10.95 18.75
CA PRO A 128 -24.60 11.88 17.78
C PRO A 128 -24.29 13.25 18.40
N PRO A 129 -23.19 13.90 18.02
CA PRO A 129 -22.87 15.25 18.49
C PRO A 129 -23.97 16.24 18.14
N LYS A 130 -24.21 17.21 19.01
CA LYS A 130 -25.25 18.23 18.80
C LYS A 130 -24.79 19.27 17.79
N GLU A 131 -25.62 19.53 16.79
CA GLU A 131 -25.42 20.62 15.84
C GLU A 131 -25.53 22.00 16.53
N LYS A 132 -24.61 22.90 16.16
CA LYS A 132 -24.63 24.32 16.50
C LYS A 132 -24.97 25.12 15.25
N LEU A 133 -25.77 26.17 15.41
CA LEU A 133 -26.02 27.14 14.35
C LEU A 133 -25.01 28.28 14.45
N GLU A 134 -24.19 28.45 13.42
CA GLU A 134 -23.21 29.52 13.26
C GLU A 134 -23.66 30.42 12.11
N SER A 135 -24.11 31.64 12.43
CA SER A 135 -24.63 32.60 11.43
C SER A 135 -25.72 32.01 10.53
N GLY A 136 -26.55 31.11 11.07
CA GLY A 136 -27.64 30.43 10.34
C GLY A 136 -27.23 29.16 9.59
N ALA A 137 -25.95 28.79 9.57
CA ALA A 137 -25.46 27.55 8.98
C ALA A 137 -25.18 26.48 10.04
N ARG A 138 -25.32 25.20 9.67
CA ARG A 138 -25.16 24.05 10.57
C ARG A 138 -23.68 23.69 10.74
N ALA A 139 -23.26 23.43 11.98
CA ALA A 139 -21.90 23.01 12.29
C ALA A 139 -21.82 22.00 13.43
N LEU A 140 -20.87 21.08 13.35
CA LEU A 140 -20.45 20.16 14.40
C LEU A 140 -19.06 20.59 14.89
N ARG A 141 -18.99 21.05 16.14
CA ARG A 141 -17.78 21.67 16.71
C ARG A 141 -17.27 20.88 17.90
N LEU A 142 -15.96 20.88 18.08
CA LEU A 142 -15.35 20.40 19.33
C LEU A 142 -15.69 21.44 20.42
N ILE A 143 -16.09 20.94 21.59
CA ILE A 143 -16.66 21.68 22.74
C ILE A 143 -16.08 23.11 22.95
N HIS A 144 -16.98 24.10 23.09
CA HIS A 144 -16.79 25.44 23.70
C HIS A 144 -15.81 26.45 23.08
N SER A 145 -15.72 26.54 21.74
CA SER A 145 -15.08 27.68 21.09
C SER A 145 -16.11 28.76 20.69
N ASP A 146 -16.04 29.93 21.33
CA ASP A 146 -16.74 31.16 20.90
C ASP A 146 -15.96 31.92 19.80
N ILE A 147 -14.81 31.38 19.39
CA ILE A 147 -14.02 31.94 18.30
C ILE A 147 -14.89 31.87 17.05
N VAL A 148 -15.03 32.95 16.29
CA VAL A 148 -15.78 32.94 15.02
C VAL A 148 -14.85 32.71 13.83
N ASP A 149 -13.59 33.14 13.97
CA ASP A 149 -12.55 33.02 12.96
C ASP A 149 -12.07 31.56 12.82
N ILE A 150 -12.09 31.07 11.58
CA ILE A 150 -11.77 29.68 11.24
C ILE A 150 -10.27 29.39 11.37
N ASP A 151 -9.42 30.35 11.02
CA ASP A 151 -7.97 30.18 11.09
C ASP A 151 -7.52 30.12 12.54
N LEU A 152 -8.13 30.95 13.40
CA LEU A 152 -7.90 30.90 14.85
C LEU A 152 -8.44 29.61 15.48
N ARG A 153 -9.56 29.08 14.98
CA ARG A 153 -10.07 27.77 15.41
C ARG A 153 -9.13 26.64 15.05
N GLU A 154 -8.62 26.61 13.82
CA GLU A 154 -7.67 25.59 13.40
C GLU A 154 -6.39 25.63 14.25
N GLN A 155 -5.86 26.83 14.53
CA GLN A 155 -4.74 27.02 15.46
C GLN A 155 -5.04 26.52 16.88
N GLN A 156 -6.24 26.78 17.39
CA GLN A 156 -6.66 26.27 18.69
C GLN A 156 -6.82 24.74 18.71
N LEU A 157 -7.32 24.14 17.62
CA LEU A 157 -7.37 22.68 17.46
C LEU A 157 -5.97 22.07 17.48
N ALA A 158 -5.01 22.70 16.81
CA ALA A 158 -3.61 22.28 16.79
C ALA A 158 -2.99 22.31 18.20
N ARG A 159 -3.27 23.37 18.97
CA ARG A 159 -2.86 23.46 20.38
C ARG A 159 -3.48 22.35 21.23
N MET A 160 -4.79 22.13 21.09
CA MET A 160 -5.48 21.06 21.81
C MET A 160 -4.95 19.67 21.45
N LEU A 161 -4.57 19.45 20.19
CA LEU A 161 -3.97 18.20 19.73
C LEU A 161 -2.64 17.91 20.45
N ALA A 162 -1.75 18.91 20.53
CA ALA A 162 -0.50 18.79 21.27
C ALA A 162 -0.74 18.54 22.77
N GLN A 163 -1.68 19.27 23.38
CA GLN A 163 -2.01 19.09 24.80
C GLN A 163 -2.56 17.69 25.10
N GLN A 164 -3.47 17.21 24.25
CA GLN A 164 -4.07 15.90 24.41
C GLN A 164 -3.04 14.79 24.20
N TRP A 165 -2.14 14.95 23.21
CA TRP A 165 -1.06 14.00 22.99
C TRP A 165 -0.15 13.89 24.22
N LEU A 166 0.29 15.01 24.77
CA LEU A 166 1.12 15.03 25.98
C LEU A 166 0.38 14.51 27.21
N ALA A 167 -0.92 14.75 27.32
CA ALA A 167 -1.73 14.22 28.42
C ALA A 167 -1.85 12.69 28.36
N GLN A 168 -2.05 12.11 27.17
CA GLN A 168 -2.12 10.64 26.99
C GLN A 168 -0.78 9.96 27.26
N ARG A 169 0.34 10.61 26.90
CA ARG A 169 1.68 10.10 27.15
C ARG A 169 2.09 10.16 28.62
N GLY A 170 1.58 11.12 29.39
CA GLY A 170 2.05 11.34 30.76
C GLY A 170 3.52 11.77 30.80
N GLU A 171 4.33 11.10 31.62
CA GLU A 171 5.76 11.44 31.81
C GLU A 171 6.71 10.80 30.79
N HIS A 172 6.21 10.03 29.82
CA HIS A 172 7.05 9.37 28.83
C HIS A 172 7.73 10.37 27.88
N GLN A 173 9.07 10.30 27.82
CA GLN A 173 9.88 11.14 26.95
C GLN A 173 9.50 10.93 25.47
N LEU A 174 9.38 12.02 24.72
CA LEU A 174 9.11 12.01 23.29
C LEU A 174 10.26 11.31 22.53
N PRO A 175 9.98 10.31 21.66
CA PRO A 175 11.03 9.66 20.90
C PRO A 175 11.65 10.63 19.90
N GLY A 176 12.86 10.31 19.44
CA GLY A 176 13.52 11.05 18.35
C GLY A 176 12.72 10.89 17.06
N LEU A 177 12.05 11.96 16.63
CA LEU A 177 11.26 11.95 15.40
C LEU A 177 12.19 12.01 14.18
N SER A 178 12.08 11.01 13.30
CA SER A 178 12.81 10.97 12.03
C SER A 178 12.10 11.77 10.93
N GLY A 179 10.80 12.01 11.05
CA GLY A 179 9.99 12.75 10.08
C GLY A 179 8.68 13.25 10.67
N CYS A 180 8.13 14.32 10.08
CA CYS A 180 6.87 14.92 10.47
C CYS A 180 6.05 15.24 9.22
N TYR A 181 4.81 14.75 9.17
CA TYR A 181 3.83 15.05 8.13
C TYR A 181 2.63 15.81 8.72
N TRP A 182 2.15 16.82 8.02
CA TRP A 182 1.09 17.70 8.49
C TRP A 182 -0.03 17.90 7.48
N GLN A 183 -1.29 17.75 7.94
CA GLN A 183 -2.51 18.15 7.24
C GLN A 183 -3.12 19.37 7.93
N GLY A 184 -3.11 20.53 7.29
CA GLY A 184 -3.65 21.78 7.84
C GLY A 184 -2.79 22.98 7.45
N SER A 185 -3.12 24.16 7.96
CA SER A 185 -2.36 25.37 7.66
C SER A 185 -0.99 25.41 8.36
N GLU A 186 -0.07 26.21 7.80
CA GLU A 186 1.24 26.48 8.41
C GLU A 186 1.13 27.17 9.79
N PRO A 187 0.24 28.16 10.01
CA PRO A 187 0.01 28.72 11.35
C PRO A 187 -0.40 27.65 12.38
N ALA A 188 -1.26 26.70 12.00
CA ALA A 188 -1.68 25.62 12.88
C ALA A 188 -0.51 24.69 13.26
N TRP A 189 0.35 24.34 12.29
CA TRP A 189 1.59 23.59 12.58
C TRP A 189 2.51 24.34 13.56
N ARG A 190 2.66 25.66 13.40
CA ARG A 190 3.48 26.49 14.30
C ARG A 190 2.92 26.49 15.72
N GLU A 191 1.60 26.57 15.89
CA GLU A 191 0.95 26.50 17.20
C GLU A 191 1.10 25.12 17.86
N PHE A 192 0.93 24.04 17.09
CA PHE A 192 1.20 22.67 17.56
C PHE A 192 2.64 22.53 18.08
N CYS A 193 3.63 22.98 17.31
CA CYS A 193 5.03 22.96 17.71
C CYS A 193 5.32 23.82 18.94
N ALA A 194 4.74 25.02 19.00
CA ALA A 194 4.91 25.93 20.12
C ALA A 194 4.39 25.32 21.42
N GLU A 195 3.24 24.64 21.38
CA GLU A 195 2.66 23.97 22.54
C GLU A 195 3.50 22.77 22.98
N LEU A 196 3.99 21.95 22.04
CA LEU A 196 4.89 20.84 22.35
C LEU A 196 6.19 21.29 23.03
N ARG A 197 6.81 22.36 22.52
CA ARG A 197 8.08 22.88 23.07
C ARG A 197 7.96 23.37 24.51
N LYS A 198 6.76 23.76 24.97
CA LYS A 198 6.54 24.17 26.38
C LYS A 198 6.79 23.03 27.36
N ARG A 199 6.45 21.78 27.00
CA ARG A 199 6.61 20.59 27.85
C ARG A 199 7.78 19.71 27.43
N CYS A 200 8.16 19.73 26.16
CA CYS A 200 9.27 18.97 25.59
C CYS A 200 10.24 19.91 24.85
N PRO A 201 11.00 20.76 25.57
CA PRO A 201 11.89 21.76 24.95
C PRO A 201 13.05 21.13 24.16
N THR A 202 13.38 19.86 24.44
CA THR A 202 14.39 19.09 23.73
C THR A 202 13.87 18.39 22.47
N ALA A 203 12.56 18.48 22.18
CA ALA A 203 11.97 17.87 20.99
C ALA A 203 12.51 18.54 19.72
N GLN A 204 13.12 17.74 18.85
CA GLN A 204 13.60 18.19 17.55
C GLN A 204 12.43 18.19 16.56
N LEU A 205 11.73 19.33 16.47
CA LEU A 205 10.63 19.54 15.53
C LEU A 205 11.10 20.45 14.38
N PRO A 206 10.84 20.08 13.11
CA PRO A 206 11.22 20.90 11.98
C PRO A 206 10.44 22.23 11.97
N HIS A 207 11.00 23.24 11.30
CA HIS A 207 10.29 24.52 11.12
C HIS A 207 8.97 24.33 10.38
N MET A 208 8.97 23.47 9.35
CA MET A 208 7.79 23.08 8.58
C MET A 208 7.79 21.56 8.42
N ALA A 209 6.64 20.93 8.68
CA ALA A 209 6.42 19.52 8.38
C ALA A 209 6.21 19.30 6.88
N GLU A 210 6.45 18.08 6.42
CA GLU A 210 6.10 17.66 5.07
C GLU A 210 4.57 17.67 4.91
N PRO A 211 4.02 18.13 3.77
CA PRO A 211 2.58 18.13 3.56
C PRO A 211 2.06 16.69 3.48
N TRP A 212 0.96 16.41 4.18
CA TRP A 212 0.23 15.16 4.03
C TRP A 212 -0.43 15.07 2.65
N GLN A 213 -0.21 13.96 1.94
CA GLN A 213 -0.70 13.74 0.58
C GLN A 213 -1.48 12.42 0.45
N GLY A 214 -2.17 12.03 1.53
CA GLY A 214 -2.99 10.81 1.55
C GLY A 214 -2.15 9.53 1.44
N GLU A 215 -2.59 8.60 0.60
CA GLU A 215 -1.92 7.29 0.42
C GLU A 215 -0.46 7.45 -0.02
N ALA A 216 -0.14 8.47 -0.81
CA ALA A 216 1.23 8.69 -1.28
C ALA A 216 2.21 8.90 -0.11
N SER A 217 1.84 9.73 0.88
CA SER A 217 2.62 9.91 2.11
C SER A 217 2.65 8.63 2.94
N LEU A 218 1.53 7.91 3.07
CA LEU A 218 1.49 6.65 3.81
C LEU A 218 2.45 5.60 3.22
N SER A 219 2.47 5.46 1.90
CA SER A 219 3.37 4.56 1.16
C SER A 219 4.85 4.90 1.39
N GLU A 220 5.20 6.18 1.31
CA GLU A 220 6.56 6.66 1.56
C GLU A 220 7.01 6.40 2.99
N ILE A 221 6.18 6.77 3.97
CA ILE A 221 6.41 6.52 5.40
C ILE A 221 6.62 5.03 5.67
N THR A 222 5.75 4.19 5.09
CA THR A 222 5.79 2.74 5.27
C THR A 222 7.10 2.16 4.74
N ALA A 223 7.55 2.59 3.55
CA ALA A 223 8.84 2.20 3.02
C ALA A 223 10.00 2.68 3.90
N ARG A 224 10.00 3.96 4.28
CA ARG A 224 11.06 4.58 5.09
C ARG A 224 11.26 3.88 6.43
N ILE A 225 10.18 3.54 7.14
CA ILE A 225 10.26 2.83 8.43
C ILE A 225 10.79 1.40 8.25
N ASN A 226 10.37 0.69 7.19
CA ASN A 226 10.76 -0.70 6.97
C ASN A 226 12.20 -0.84 6.47
N GLU A 227 12.71 0.15 5.75
CA GLU A 227 14.07 0.19 5.19
C GLU A 227 15.10 0.84 6.13
N ALA A 228 14.67 1.48 7.23
CA ALA A 228 15.57 2.07 8.22
C ALA A 228 16.24 1.00 9.10
N ASP A 229 17.56 1.08 9.26
CA ASP A 229 18.32 0.18 10.14
C ASP A 229 18.10 0.50 11.64
N ASP A 230 17.92 1.78 11.97
CA ASP A 230 17.71 2.28 13.32
C ASP A 230 16.21 2.46 13.67
N GLU A 231 15.91 2.74 14.94
CA GLU A 231 14.56 3.11 15.37
C GLU A 231 14.08 4.36 14.62
N CYS A 232 13.03 4.17 13.82
CA CYS A 232 12.43 5.23 13.01
C CYS A 232 11.02 5.55 13.51
N PHE A 233 10.86 6.75 14.07
CA PHE A 233 9.56 7.27 14.50
C PHE A 233 9.11 8.39 13.57
N ILE A 234 7.93 8.25 12.99
CA ILE A 234 7.35 9.27 12.11
C ILE A 234 6.07 9.80 12.72
N LEU A 235 5.99 11.12 12.87
CA LEU A 235 4.79 11.82 13.31
C LEU A 235 3.94 12.17 12.09
N VAL A 236 2.67 11.78 12.09
CA VAL A 236 1.67 12.26 11.14
C VAL A 236 0.57 12.93 11.94
N ALA A 237 0.29 14.20 11.68
CA ALA A 237 -0.72 14.93 12.41
C ALA A 237 -1.46 15.90 11.51
N GLY A 238 -2.61 16.39 11.97
CA GLY A 238 -3.33 17.41 11.26
C GLY A 238 -4.55 17.91 12.00
N CYS A 239 -5.06 19.03 11.56
CA CYS A 239 -6.32 19.58 12.03
C CYS A 239 -6.97 20.43 10.94
N GLN A 240 -8.30 20.47 10.96
CA GLN A 240 -9.09 21.30 10.07
C GLN A 240 -10.38 21.74 10.76
N SER A 241 -10.72 23.02 10.61
CA SER A 241 -12.05 23.57 10.91
C SER A 241 -12.68 24.05 9.61
N VAL A 242 -13.86 23.51 9.27
CA VAL A 242 -14.55 23.86 8.01
C VAL A 242 -15.49 25.05 8.24
N ALA A 243 -15.55 25.96 7.28
CA ALA A 243 -16.48 27.07 7.28
C ALA A 243 -17.93 26.59 7.19
N ALA A 244 -18.81 27.05 8.08
CA ALA A 244 -20.23 26.74 7.98
C ALA A 244 -20.86 27.55 6.83
N THR A 245 -21.54 26.85 5.90
CA THR A 245 -22.25 27.46 4.78
C THR A 245 -23.70 26.97 4.75
N ALA A 246 -24.64 27.87 4.42
CA ALA A 246 -26.07 27.59 4.50
C ALA A 246 -26.53 26.47 3.53
N ASP A 247 -25.88 26.35 2.37
CA ASP A 247 -26.24 25.40 1.31
C ASP A 247 -25.51 24.05 1.40
N SER A 248 -24.78 23.79 2.49
CA SER A 248 -24.05 22.54 2.68
C SER A 248 -24.99 21.38 3.01
N ALA A 249 -24.82 20.25 2.31
CA ALA A 249 -25.58 19.02 2.55
C ALA A 249 -25.34 18.48 3.98
N ARG A 250 -24.11 18.61 4.48
CA ARG A 250 -23.67 18.17 5.81
C ARG A 250 -23.22 19.38 6.63
N PRO A 251 -23.38 19.34 7.97
CA PRO A 251 -22.86 20.39 8.83
C PRO A 251 -21.34 20.51 8.69
N ALA A 252 -20.81 21.74 8.79
CA ALA A 252 -19.38 21.97 8.83
C ALA A 252 -18.73 21.32 10.06
N GLY A 253 -17.67 20.54 9.85
CA GLY A 253 -17.00 19.79 10.89
C GLY A 253 -15.75 20.46 11.44
N GLU A 254 -15.27 19.89 12.54
CA GLU A 254 -13.95 20.15 13.12
C GLU A 254 -13.29 18.83 13.47
N SER A 255 -12.01 18.72 13.15
CA SER A 255 -11.27 17.51 13.44
C SER A 255 -9.79 17.80 13.64
N ALA A 256 -9.17 17.03 14.53
CA ALA A 256 -7.73 16.94 14.62
C ALA A 256 -7.33 15.50 14.95
N ALA A 257 -6.24 15.04 14.36
CA ALA A 257 -5.78 13.67 14.49
C ALA A 257 -4.25 13.64 14.49
N LEU A 258 -3.69 12.68 15.22
CA LEU A 258 -2.26 12.46 15.31
C LEU A 258 -1.96 10.98 15.43
N TRP A 259 -0.95 10.53 14.70
CA TRP A 259 -0.39 9.19 14.73
C TRP A 259 1.11 9.28 14.95
N LEU A 260 1.60 8.44 15.84
CA LEU A 260 3.01 8.13 15.92
C LEU A 260 3.23 6.75 15.32
N LEU A 261 3.98 6.71 14.23
CA LEU A 261 4.28 5.49 13.47
C LEU A 261 5.68 5.00 13.78
N ALA A 262 5.84 3.70 13.95
CA ALA A 262 7.14 3.04 14.11
C ALA A 262 7.11 1.66 13.43
N ARG A 263 8.24 0.93 13.50
CA ARG A 263 8.33 -0.43 12.93
C ARG A 263 7.34 -1.39 13.58
N GLU A 264 7.14 -1.27 14.89
CA GLU A 264 6.19 -2.07 15.67
C GLU A 264 5.19 -1.17 16.42
N GLY A 265 4.03 -1.72 16.77
CA GLY A 265 2.94 -1.01 17.44
C GLY A 265 1.75 -1.94 17.69
N GLU A 266 0.77 -1.49 18.47
CA GLU A 266 -0.37 -2.32 18.89
C GLU A 266 -1.38 -2.59 17.75
N ALA A 267 -1.38 -1.72 16.74
CA ALA A 267 -2.11 -1.90 15.49
C ALA A 267 -1.12 -1.79 14.33
N ARG A 268 -1.25 -2.68 13.34
CA ARG A 268 -0.42 -2.72 12.13
C ARG A 268 -1.20 -2.09 10.99
N LEU A 269 -0.70 -0.99 10.45
CA LEU A 269 -1.23 -0.34 9.26
C LEU A 269 -0.39 -0.78 8.06
N THR A 270 -1.04 -1.38 7.07
CA THR A 270 -0.42 -1.56 5.76
C THR A 270 -0.57 -0.27 4.96
N ARG A 271 0.23 -0.15 3.89
CA ARG A 271 -0.09 0.83 2.86
C ARG A 271 -1.54 0.68 2.37
N GLY A 272 -2.09 1.79 1.88
CA GLY A 272 -3.40 1.80 1.24
C GLY A 272 -3.30 1.51 -0.27
N GLU A 273 -4.47 1.42 -0.88
CA GLU A 273 -4.68 1.42 -2.32
C GLU A 273 -5.53 2.62 -2.72
N VAL A 274 -5.26 3.17 -3.89
CA VAL A 274 -6.00 4.29 -4.48
C VAL A 274 -6.91 3.79 -5.59
N TYR A 275 -8.04 4.46 -5.75
CA TYR A 275 -8.99 4.20 -6.85
C TYR A 275 -9.04 5.40 -7.79
N GLU A 276 -8.67 5.18 -9.05
CA GLU A 276 -8.60 6.22 -10.09
C GLU A 276 -9.92 6.47 -10.83
N GLY A 277 -11.00 5.76 -10.47
CA GLY A 277 -12.32 5.88 -11.09
C GLY A 277 -12.65 4.76 -12.07
N ALA A 278 -13.95 4.62 -12.36
CA ALA A 278 -14.51 3.47 -13.08
C ALA A 278 -14.03 3.36 -14.54
N ALA A 279 -13.56 4.46 -15.14
CA ALA A 279 -12.99 4.46 -16.48
C ALA A 279 -11.61 3.81 -16.55
N VAL A 280 -10.89 3.73 -15.41
CA VAL A 280 -9.50 3.26 -15.34
C VAL A 280 -9.42 1.88 -14.72
N GLU A 281 -10.15 1.63 -13.63
CA GLU A 281 -10.09 0.36 -12.91
C GLU A 281 -11.39 -0.01 -12.19
N ASN A 282 -11.52 -1.28 -11.81
CA ASN A 282 -12.66 -1.78 -11.06
C ASN A 282 -12.37 -1.73 -9.55
N ILE A 283 -13.28 -1.13 -8.76
CA ILE A 283 -13.15 -0.99 -7.30
C ILE A 283 -12.96 -2.34 -6.58
N GLN A 284 -13.53 -3.44 -7.07
CA GLN A 284 -13.32 -4.79 -6.52
C GLN A 284 -11.87 -5.22 -6.65
N GLN A 285 -11.21 -4.89 -7.77
CA GLN A 285 -9.79 -5.20 -7.95
C GLN A 285 -8.92 -4.36 -7.00
N VAL A 286 -9.28 -3.10 -6.76
CA VAL A 286 -8.60 -2.24 -5.77
C VAL A 286 -8.70 -2.85 -4.37
N CYS A 287 -9.91 -3.27 -3.97
CA CYS A 287 -10.15 -3.93 -2.69
C CYS A 287 -9.39 -5.25 -2.57
N GLN A 288 -9.32 -6.05 -3.63
CA GLN A 288 -8.56 -7.29 -3.66
C GLN A 288 -7.05 -7.04 -3.48
N ARG A 289 -6.50 -5.97 -4.09
CA ARG A 289 -5.09 -5.60 -3.88
C ARG A 289 -4.81 -5.19 -2.44
N ALA A 290 -5.68 -4.38 -1.84
CA ALA A 290 -5.55 -4.01 -0.42
C ALA A 290 -5.60 -5.24 0.51
N MET A 291 -6.43 -6.24 0.17
CA MET A 291 -6.45 -7.52 0.88
C MET A 291 -5.14 -8.30 0.70
N GLN A 292 -4.60 -8.38 -0.51
CA GLN A 292 -3.32 -9.07 -0.79
C GLN A 292 -2.15 -8.40 -0.06
N GLN A 293 -2.15 -7.07 0.04
CA GLN A 293 -1.12 -6.30 0.75
C GLN A 293 -1.16 -6.51 2.26
N SER A 294 -2.36 -6.63 2.83
CA SER A 294 -2.55 -6.88 4.26
C SER A 294 -2.46 -8.36 4.64
N GLY A 295 -2.39 -9.27 3.66
CA GLY A 295 -2.47 -10.71 3.89
C GLY A 295 -3.87 -11.18 4.32
N ALA A 296 -4.91 -10.36 4.13
CA ALA A 296 -6.28 -10.69 4.49
C ALA A 296 -6.90 -11.69 3.49
N GLU A 297 -7.38 -12.83 4.00
CA GLU A 297 -8.06 -13.84 3.17
C GLU A 297 -9.49 -13.44 2.77
N ARG A 298 -10.13 -12.59 3.59
CA ARG A 298 -11.51 -12.14 3.40
C ARG A 298 -11.60 -10.62 3.62
N PRO A 299 -12.59 -9.95 3.00
CA PRO A 299 -12.86 -8.55 3.30
C PRO A 299 -13.03 -8.33 4.80
N PRO A 300 -12.53 -7.22 5.36
CA PRO A 300 -12.75 -6.90 6.76
C PRO A 300 -14.25 -6.65 7.00
N ASP A 301 -14.84 -7.40 7.93
CA ASP A 301 -16.25 -7.25 8.31
C ASP A 301 -16.58 -5.84 8.82
N PRO A 302 -15.80 -5.25 9.75
CA PRO A 302 -15.91 -3.84 10.09
C PRO A 302 -15.11 -3.00 9.09
N CYS A 303 -15.78 -2.01 8.50
CA CYS A 303 -15.15 -1.02 7.63
C CYS A 303 -15.61 0.38 8.02
N ILE A 304 -14.65 1.22 8.41
CA ILE A 304 -14.90 2.60 8.82
C ILE A 304 -14.76 3.50 7.60
N ALA A 305 -15.80 4.27 7.31
CA ALA A 305 -15.85 5.06 6.10
C ALA A 305 -16.61 6.36 6.31
N PHE A 306 -16.39 7.30 5.39
CA PHE A 306 -17.35 8.37 5.09
C PHE A 306 -18.17 7.98 3.87
N THR A 307 -19.40 8.48 3.78
CA THR A 307 -20.27 8.21 2.63
C THR A 307 -19.70 8.86 1.37
N GLN A 308 -19.49 8.05 0.32
CA GLN A 308 -18.92 8.45 -0.97
C GLN A 308 -19.98 8.40 -2.09
N PRO A 309 -20.94 9.36 -2.15
CA PRO A 309 -22.02 9.32 -3.13
C PRO A 309 -21.52 9.38 -4.59
N GLN A 310 -20.32 9.90 -4.81
CA GLN A 310 -19.67 9.99 -6.12
C GLN A 310 -19.10 8.66 -6.63
N ILE A 311 -19.08 7.59 -5.81
CA ILE A 311 -18.61 6.25 -6.18
C ILE A 311 -19.68 5.22 -5.79
N PRO A 312 -20.79 5.12 -6.53
CA PRO A 312 -21.87 4.17 -6.23
C PRO A 312 -21.40 2.70 -6.33
N GLU A 313 -20.36 2.41 -7.10
CA GLU A 313 -19.78 1.07 -7.26
C GLU A 313 -19.16 0.56 -5.95
N LEU A 314 -18.90 1.43 -4.97
CA LEU A 314 -18.38 1.04 -3.66
C LEU A 314 -19.31 0.06 -2.94
N ALA A 315 -20.63 0.14 -3.18
CA ALA A 315 -21.60 -0.82 -2.65
C ALA A 315 -21.37 -2.26 -3.18
N GLN A 316 -20.69 -2.40 -4.31
CA GLN A 316 -20.37 -3.69 -4.95
C GLN A 316 -18.93 -4.16 -4.66
N SER A 317 -18.15 -3.39 -3.88
CA SER A 317 -16.75 -3.69 -3.55
C SER A 317 -16.55 -4.99 -2.76
N GLY A 318 -17.60 -5.48 -2.09
CA GLY A 318 -17.53 -6.60 -1.15
C GLY A 318 -17.09 -6.18 0.26
N TRP A 319 -16.69 -4.92 0.47
CA TRP A 319 -16.40 -4.36 1.78
C TRP A 319 -17.67 -3.76 2.39
N ASN A 320 -17.78 -3.79 3.72
CA ASN A 320 -18.96 -3.31 4.43
C ASN A 320 -18.94 -1.78 4.65
N SER A 321 -18.83 -1.02 3.56
CA SER A 321 -18.61 0.44 3.57
C SER A 321 -19.75 1.25 4.22
N ASN A 322 -20.94 0.68 4.38
CA ASN A 322 -22.11 1.36 4.94
C ASN A 322 -22.33 1.08 6.44
N GLN A 323 -21.52 0.21 7.06
CA GLN A 323 -21.76 -0.18 8.45
C GLN A 323 -21.34 0.92 9.42
N LEU A 324 -20.08 1.34 9.38
CA LEU A 324 -19.48 2.26 10.36
C LEU A 324 -19.23 3.64 9.74
N LEU A 325 -20.30 4.21 9.17
CA LEU A 325 -20.26 5.55 8.58
C LEU A 325 -20.00 6.62 9.63
N GLN A 326 -19.13 7.57 9.29
CA GLN A 326 -18.65 8.63 10.19
C GLN A 326 -19.27 10.00 9.89
N ASP A 327 -20.10 10.11 8.86
CA ASP A 327 -20.66 11.39 8.41
C ASP A 327 -21.41 12.14 9.53
N GLU A 328 -22.23 11.45 10.32
CA GLU A 328 -23.02 12.03 11.42
C GLU A 328 -22.18 12.45 12.63
N ASN A 329 -20.98 11.87 12.78
CA ASN A 329 -20.10 12.10 13.93
C ASN A 329 -19.15 13.27 13.73
N TRP A 330 -18.89 13.62 12.47
CA TRP A 330 -17.85 14.57 12.09
C TRP A 330 -18.34 15.69 11.19
N GLY A 331 -19.40 15.48 10.40
CA GLY A 331 -19.86 16.42 9.38
C GLY A 331 -18.91 16.47 8.18
N GLU A 332 -18.75 17.65 7.57
CA GLU A 332 -17.75 17.89 6.54
C GLU A 332 -16.38 18.13 7.19
N THR A 333 -15.43 17.25 6.91
CA THR A 333 -14.09 17.26 7.52
C THR A 333 -13.01 17.82 6.60
N GLY A 334 -13.36 18.20 5.37
CA GLY A 334 -12.38 18.59 4.37
C GLY A 334 -11.44 17.42 4.05
N GLN A 335 -10.14 17.64 4.16
CA GLN A 335 -9.10 16.66 3.81
C GLN A 335 -8.71 15.73 4.98
N MET A 336 -9.40 15.81 6.11
CA MET A 336 -9.09 15.03 7.31
C MET A 336 -9.64 13.59 7.31
N GLU A 337 -10.44 13.18 6.30
CA GLU A 337 -11.06 11.84 6.28
C GLU A 337 -10.05 10.68 6.43
N PRO A 338 -8.91 10.65 5.71
CA PRO A 338 -7.93 9.58 5.89
C PRO A 338 -7.38 9.56 7.30
N LEU A 339 -7.14 10.75 7.88
CA LEU A 339 -6.59 10.86 9.24
C LEU A 339 -7.56 10.33 10.30
N ILE A 340 -8.86 10.55 10.11
CA ILE A 340 -9.90 10.10 11.03
C ILE A 340 -10.15 8.60 10.88
N THR A 341 -10.35 8.13 9.65
CA THR A 341 -10.74 6.72 9.39
C THR A 341 -9.64 5.74 9.77
N ILE A 342 -8.37 6.04 9.46
CA ILE A 342 -7.23 5.20 9.87
C ILE A 342 -7.06 5.22 11.41
N ALA A 343 -7.21 6.38 12.07
CA ALA A 343 -7.16 6.46 13.54
C ALA A 343 -8.22 5.55 14.18
N LEU A 344 -9.47 5.66 13.72
CA LEU A 344 -10.58 4.86 14.23
C LEU A 344 -10.38 3.37 13.92
N ALA A 345 -9.87 3.02 12.74
CA ALA A 345 -9.60 1.64 12.36
C ALA A 345 -8.51 1.03 13.23
N ALA A 346 -7.48 1.79 13.59
CA ALA A 346 -6.44 1.35 14.52
C ALA A 346 -6.96 1.20 15.95
N ILE A 347 -7.77 2.13 16.43
CA ILE A 347 -8.44 2.01 17.75
C ILE A 347 -9.32 0.75 17.76
N PHE A 348 -10.09 0.51 16.69
CA PHE A 348 -10.91 -0.70 16.55
C PHE A 348 -10.05 -1.96 16.57
N ALA A 349 -9.03 -2.02 15.71
CA ALA A 349 -8.20 -3.20 15.55
C ALA A 349 -7.51 -3.58 16.86
N ARG A 350 -6.93 -2.60 17.55
CA ARG A 350 -6.35 -2.79 18.88
C ARG A 350 -7.37 -3.28 19.89
N ARG A 351 -8.56 -2.67 19.94
CA ARG A 351 -9.55 -2.94 21.00
C ARG A 351 -10.23 -4.30 20.85
N PHE A 352 -10.59 -4.64 19.61
CA PHE A 352 -11.38 -5.83 19.29
C PHE A 352 -10.51 -6.99 18.78
N GLN A 353 -9.21 -6.77 18.58
CA GLN A 353 -8.25 -7.77 18.08
C GLN A 353 -8.71 -8.37 16.74
N GLN A 354 -9.23 -7.50 15.87
CA GLN A 354 -9.81 -7.84 14.57
C GLN A 354 -9.33 -6.88 13.50
N SER A 355 -9.23 -7.34 12.25
CA SER A 355 -8.87 -6.45 11.14
C SER A 355 -10.02 -5.49 10.84
N CYS A 356 -9.70 -4.24 10.56
CA CYS A 356 -10.67 -3.20 10.23
C CYS A 356 -10.28 -2.53 8.91
N GLY A 357 -11.23 -2.48 7.98
CA GLY A 357 -11.09 -1.71 6.76
C GLY A 357 -11.25 -0.21 7.05
N TRP A 358 -10.59 0.62 6.26
CA TRP A 358 -10.83 2.05 6.21
C TRP A 358 -11.01 2.50 4.76
N ILE A 359 -11.90 3.48 4.56
CA ILE A 359 -12.20 4.07 3.25
C ILE A 359 -12.34 5.57 3.43
N ALA A 360 -11.59 6.37 2.67
CA ALA A 360 -11.60 7.83 2.76
C ALA A 360 -11.36 8.51 1.41
N ARG A 361 -11.80 9.77 1.26
CA ARG A 361 -11.36 10.62 0.16
C ARG A 361 -9.85 10.84 0.23
N ASP A 362 -9.18 10.74 -0.91
CA ASP A 362 -7.76 11.01 -1.01
C ASP A 362 -7.52 12.43 -1.57
N PRO A 363 -6.47 13.16 -1.14
CA PRO A 363 -6.18 14.49 -1.69
C PRO A 363 -5.86 14.49 -3.19
N ARG A 364 -5.38 13.37 -3.74
CA ARG A 364 -4.95 13.23 -5.14
C ARG A 364 -5.84 12.32 -5.97
N HIS A 365 -6.51 11.38 -5.33
CA HIS A 365 -7.35 10.39 -5.97
C HIS A 365 -8.80 10.48 -5.47
N PRO A 366 -9.79 10.02 -6.26
CA PRO A 366 -11.18 9.96 -5.82
C PRO A 366 -11.39 9.31 -4.44
N LEU A 367 -10.60 8.26 -4.15
CA LEU A 367 -10.71 7.46 -2.95
C LEU A 367 -9.38 6.74 -2.66
N SER A 368 -9.06 6.58 -1.38
CA SER A 368 -8.12 5.58 -0.89
C SER A 368 -8.76 4.66 0.14
N LEU A 369 -8.26 3.43 0.20
CA LEU A 369 -8.74 2.39 1.11
C LEU A 369 -7.60 1.51 1.58
N GLY A 370 -7.77 0.84 2.72
CA GLY A 370 -6.77 -0.07 3.25
C GLY A 370 -7.27 -0.82 4.46
N ILE A 371 -6.37 -1.58 5.08
CA ILE A 371 -6.69 -2.44 6.22
C ILE A 371 -5.73 -2.14 7.36
N VAL A 372 -6.28 -2.03 8.57
CA VAL A 372 -5.51 -2.04 9.81
C VAL A 372 -5.77 -3.36 10.52
N THR A 373 -4.71 -4.05 10.92
CA THR A 373 -4.80 -5.31 11.65
C THR A 373 -4.33 -5.12 13.09
N ALA A 374 -4.82 -5.97 14.00
CA ALA A 374 -4.27 -6.02 15.35
C ALA A 374 -2.85 -6.59 15.29
N ALA A 375 -1.93 -6.08 16.11
CA ALA A 375 -0.64 -6.74 16.27
C ALA A 375 -0.85 -8.13 16.88
N LEU A 376 -0.31 -9.16 16.22
CA LEU A 376 -0.27 -10.50 16.81
C LEU A 376 0.53 -10.41 18.12
N PRO A 377 0.05 -11.00 19.24
CA PRO A 377 0.87 -11.10 20.43
C PRO A 377 2.17 -11.80 20.09
N ALA A 378 3.30 -11.25 20.54
CA ALA A 378 4.60 -11.88 20.35
C ALA A 378 4.51 -13.36 20.79
N PRO A 379 5.08 -14.32 20.04
CA PRO A 379 5.11 -15.70 20.47
C PRO A 379 5.79 -15.74 21.84
N GLN A 380 5.06 -16.18 22.88
CA GLN A 380 5.65 -16.36 24.19
C GLN A 380 6.86 -17.29 24.04
N PRO A 381 8.00 -16.97 24.66
CA PRO A 381 9.13 -17.88 24.67
C PRO A 381 8.62 -19.21 25.22
N GLN A 382 8.73 -20.27 24.41
CA GLN A 382 8.41 -21.61 24.85
C GLN A 382 9.19 -21.85 26.14
N ASP A 383 8.47 -22.01 27.24
CA ASP A 383 9.04 -22.48 28.49
C ASP A 383 9.84 -23.74 28.16
N LYS A 384 11.17 -23.61 28.28
CA LYS A 384 12.06 -24.75 28.35
C LYS A 384 11.58 -25.55 29.55
N LYS A 385 10.82 -26.61 29.29
CA LYS A 385 10.60 -27.67 30.27
C LYS A 385 11.98 -28.24 30.60
N GLU A 386 12.42 -27.96 31.81
CA GLU A 386 13.52 -28.65 32.50
C GLU A 386 13.24 -30.16 32.62
#